data_AF-A0AA41ER57-F1
#
_entry.id   AF-A0AA41ER57-F1
#
_cell.length_a   1.000
_cell.length_b   1.000
_cell.length_c   1.000
_cell.angle_alpha   90.00
_cell.angle_beta   90.00
_cell.angle_gamma   90.00
#
_symmetry.space_group_name_H-M   'P 1'
#
loop_
_entity.id
_entity.type
_entity.pdbx_description
1 polymer ?
#
loop_
_entity_poly.entity_id
_entity_poly.type
_entity_poly.pdbx_seq_one_letter_code
_entity_poly.pdbx_strand_id
1 'polypeptide(L)' 'MTNEELFEQAEELTRAWESLKVSIELLAMNNTVAQHDAEWPAYFFNSHQSSNLESNLANIADTMLKVSNAICPKE' A
#
# COMPACT_ATOMS: atom_id res chain seq x y z
N MET A 1 -2.72 -5.43 -25.77
CA MET A 1 -2.15 -6.29 -24.71
C MET A 1 -2.24 -7.73 -25.18
N THR A 2 -1.16 -8.50 -25.07
CA THR A 2 -1.15 -9.96 -25.28
C THR A 2 -1.66 -10.69 -24.02
N ASN A 3 -1.91 -12.00 -24.11
CA ASN A 3 -2.30 -12.79 -22.93
C ASN A 3 -1.18 -12.85 -21.88
N GLU A 4 0.08 -12.86 -22.32
CA GLU A 4 1.25 -12.87 -21.44
C GLU A 4 1.38 -11.54 -20.70
N GLU A 5 1.27 -10.41 -21.41
CA GLU A 5 1.26 -9.07 -20.82
C GLU A 5 0.09 -8.90 -19.83
N LEU A 6 -1.09 -9.44 -20.16
CA LEU A 6 -2.26 -9.41 -19.26
C LEU A 6 -2.02 -10.21 -17.98
N PHE A 7 -1.39 -11.37 -18.08
CA PHE A 7 -1.05 -12.20 -16.93
C PHE A 7 -0.03 -11.51 -16.02
N GLU A 8 1.02 -10.92 -16.58
CA GLU A 8 2.02 -10.14 -15.83
C GLU A 8 1.39 -8.96 -15.08
N GLN A 9 0.50 -8.21 -15.75
CA GLN A 9 -0.24 -7.12 -15.12
C GLN A 9 -1.14 -7.63 -13.98
N ALA A 10 -1.82 -8.77 -14.15
CA ALA A 10 -2.64 -9.35 -13.08
C ALA A 10 -1.80 -9.80 -11.87
N GLU A 11 -0.60 -10.35 -12.08
CA GLU A 11 0.34 -10.65 -11.00
C GLU A 11 0.81 -9.39 -10.27
N GLU A 12 1.14 -8.33 -11.01
CA GLU A 12 1.55 -7.05 -10.44
C GLU A 12 0.43 -6.44 -9.58
N LEU A 13 -0.82 -6.49 -10.06
CA LEU A 13 -2.00 -6.05 -9.30
C LEU A 13 -2.16 -6.85 -8.00
N THR A 14 -1.94 -8.17 -8.06
CA THR A 14 -2.03 -9.06 -6.90
C THR A 14 -0.99 -8.70 -5.85
N ARG A 15 0.27 -8.48 -6.25
CA ARG A 15 1.35 -8.07 -5.34
C ARG A 15 1.09 -6.71 -4.70
N ALA A 16 0.56 -5.76 -5.47
CA ALA A 16 0.19 -4.44 -4.96
C ALA A 16 -0.96 -4.55 -3.94
N TRP A 17 -1.96 -5.39 -4.21
CA TRP A 17 -3.05 -5.69 -3.28
C TRP A 17 -2.57 -6.34 -1.97
N GLU A 18 -1.68 -7.33 -2.04
CA GLU A 18 -1.08 -7.95 -0.85
C GLU A 18 -0.29 -6.93 -0.02
N SER A 19 0.46 -6.04 -0.67
CA SER A 19 1.20 -4.95 -0.01
C SER A 19 0.26 -3.95 0.67
N LEU A 20 -0.89 -3.64 0.05
CA LEU A 20 -1.92 -2.80 0.65
C LEU A 20 -2.47 -3.43 1.93
N LYS A 21 -2.77 -4.73 1.89
CA LYS A 21 -3.31 -5.47 3.04
C LYS A 21 -2.35 -5.41 4.23
N VAL A 22 -1.06 -5.64 4.01
CA VAL A 22 -0.03 -5.54 5.07
C VAL A 22 0.04 -4.12 5.64
N SER A 23 -0.06 -3.10 4.78
CA SER A 23 -0.05 -1.70 5.23
C SER A 23 -1.27 -1.34 6.10
N ILE A 24 -2.44 -1.90 5.78
CA ILE A 24 -3.66 -1.76 6.60
C ILE A 24 -3.51 -2.47 7.94
N GLU A 25 -2.96 -3.69 7.96
CA GLU A 25 -2.70 -4.44 9.20
C GLU A 25 -1.70 -3.70 10.10
N LEU A 26 -0.64 -3.11 9.52
CA LEU A 26 0.30 -2.26 10.24
C LEU A 26 -0.38 -1.04 10.87
N LEU A 27 -1.27 -0.37 10.14
CA LEU A 27 -2.04 0.76 10.66
C LEU A 27 -2.92 0.36 11.84
N ALA A 28 -3.62 -0.79 11.74
CA ALA A 28 -4.45 -1.31 12.82
C ALA A 28 -3.64 -1.63 14.07
N MET A 29 -2.45 -2.23 13.90
CA MET A 29 -1.51 -2.48 14.98
C MET A 29 -1.03 -1.18 15.62
N ASN A 30 -0.57 -0.22 14.81
CA ASN A 30 -0.09 1.08 15.31
C ASN A 30 -1.17 1.84 16.09
N ASN A 31 -2.43 1.77 15.63
CA ASN A 31 -3.57 2.36 16.34
C ASN A 31 -3.82 1.68 17.69
N THR A 32 -3.69 0.35 17.76
CA THR A 32 -3.79 -0.40 19.01
C THR A 32 -2.67 -0.01 19.98
N VAL A 33 -1.42 0.08 19.49
CA VAL A 33 -0.27 0.49 20.32
C VAL A 33 -0.46 1.92 20.85
N ALA A 34 -0.95 2.85 20.03
CA ALA A 34 -1.21 4.23 20.45
C ALA A 34 -2.24 4.36 21.60
N GLN A 35 -3.10 3.36 21.83
CA GLN A 35 -4.02 3.33 22.96
C GLN A 35 -3.37 2.92 24.28
N HIS A 36 -2.21 2.26 24.21
CA HIS A 36 -1.52 1.67 25.36
C HIS A 36 -0.15 2.31 25.63
N ASP A 37 0.43 2.99 24.64
CA ASP A 37 1.71 3.68 24.73
C ASP A 37 1.54 5.12 24.26
N ALA A 38 1.64 6.06 25.21
CA ALA A 38 1.47 7.49 24.96
C ALA A 38 2.67 8.14 24.24
N GLU A 39 3.85 7.51 24.28
CA GLU A 39 5.05 7.99 23.58
C GLU A 39 5.08 7.50 22.13
N TRP A 40 4.38 6.39 21.84
CA TRP A 40 4.33 5.78 20.51
C TRP A 40 3.95 6.75 19.38
N PRO A 41 2.89 7.59 19.48
CA PRO A 41 2.57 8.53 18.40
C PRO A 41 3.72 9.49 18.10
N ALA A 42 4.36 10.04 19.14
CA ALA A 42 5.49 10.94 18.97
C ALA A 42 6.66 10.23 18.28
N TYR A 43 6.96 9.00 18.68
CA TYR A 43 7.95 8.17 18.00
C TYR A 43 7.58 7.91 16.54
N PHE A 44 6.34 7.49 16.24
CA PHE A 44 5.87 7.17 14.89
C PHE A 44 6.01 8.35 13.91
N PHE A 45 5.76 9.58 14.38
CA PHE A 45 5.98 10.78 13.58
C PHE A 45 7.45 11.20 13.51
N ASN A 46 8.15 11.27 14.64
CA ASN A 46 9.53 11.80 14.69
C ASN A 46 10.57 10.85 14.07
N SER A 47 10.30 9.55 14.04
CA SER A 47 11.15 8.54 13.37
C SER A 47 10.82 8.35 11.88
N HIS A 48 9.96 9.20 11.31
CA HIS A 48 9.54 9.16 9.90
C HIS A 48 8.81 7.87 9.48
N GLN A 49 8.35 7.03 10.43
CA GLN A 49 7.55 5.84 10.12
C GLN A 49 6.23 6.22 9.42
N SER A 50 5.62 7.34 9.84
CA SER A 50 4.46 7.92 9.16
C SER A 50 4.73 8.29 7.69
N SER A 51 5.82 9.00 7.40
CA SER A 51 6.19 9.40 6.04
C SER A 51 6.57 8.20 5.15
N ASN A 52 7.23 7.19 5.72
CA ASN A 52 7.53 5.95 5.02
C ASN A 52 6.25 5.19 4.66
N LEU A 53 5.30 5.11 5.60
CA LEU A 53 4.00 4.49 5.36
C LEU A 53 3.21 5.25 4.28
N GLU A 54 3.16 6.57 4.35
CA GLU A 54 2.52 7.42 3.34
C GLU A 54 3.12 7.18 1.95
N SER A 55 4.45 7.19 1.84
CA SER A 55 5.17 6.95 0.58
C SER A 55 4.88 5.56 0.02
N ASN A 56 4.85 4.54 0.88
CA ASN A 56 4.52 3.18 0.48
C ASN A 56 3.07 3.06 -0.01
N LEU A 57 2.12 3.65 0.71
CA LEU A 57 0.71 3.66 0.31
C LEU A 57 0.50 4.39 -1.02
N ALA A 58 1.18 5.52 -1.23
CA ALA A 58 1.15 6.24 -2.49
C ALA A 58 1.70 5.39 -3.66
N ASN A 59 2.83 4.71 -3.45
CA ASN A 59 3.42 3.82 -4.46
C ASN A 59 2.50 2.63 -4.80
N ILE A 60 1.85 2.06 -3.78
CA ILE A 60 0.88 0.97 -3.97
C ILE A 60 -0.32 1.48 -4.79
N ALA A 61 -0.88 2.64 -4.43
CA ALA A 61 -2.01 3.23 -5.12
C ALA A 61 -1.67 3.56 -6.59
N ASP A 62 -0.50 4.14 -6.86
CA ASP A 62 -0.04 4.43 -8.21
C ASP A 62 0.13 3.15 -9.04
N THR A 63 0.75 2.12 -8.47
CA THR A 63 0.89 0.81 -9.11
C THR A 63 -0.47 0.21 -9.45
N MET A 64 -1.39 0.16 -8.49
CA MET A 64 -2.73 -0.40 -8.72
C MET A 64 -3.50 0.39 -9.80
N LEU A 65 -3.41 1.72 -9.79
CA LEU A 65 -4.07 2.57 -10.79
C LEU A 65 -3.46 2.35 -12.18
N LYS A 66 -2.14 2.33 -12.29
CA LYS A 66 -1.41 2.11 -13.53
C LYS A 66 -1.77 0.75 -14.14
N VAL A 67 -1.69 -0.31 -13.33
CA VAL A 67 -2.00 -1.67 -13.76
C VAL A 67 -3.48 -1.81 -14.11
N SER A 68 -4.39 -1.24 -13.32
CA SER A 68 -5.82 -1.23 -13.64
C SER A 68 -6.11 -0.52 -14.96
N ASN A 69 -5.44 0.59 -15.25
CA ASN A 69 -5.57 1.31 -16.53
C ASN A 69 -4.91 0.57 -17.68
N ALA A 70 -3.93 -0.31 -17.43
CA ALA A 70 -3.35 -1.15 -18.46
C ALA A 70 -4.31 -2.29 -18.83
N ILE A 71 -4.86 -2.98 -17.83
CA ILE A 71 -5.77 -4.12 -17.99
C ILE A 71 -7.13 -3.67 -18.56
N CYS A 72 -7.67 -2.60 -18.00
CA CYS A 72 -8.89 -1.95 -18.46
C CYS A 72 -8.58 -0.47 -18.72
N PRO A 73 -7.93 -0.14 -19.85
CA PRO A 73 -7.87 1.23 -20.32
C PRO A 73 -9.32 1.67 -20.48
N LYS A 74 -9.69 2.78 -19.82
CA LYS A 74 -11.07 3.27 -19.69
C LYS A 74 -11.98 2.96 -20.90
N GLU A 75 -13.25 2.64 -20.62
CA GLU A 75 -14.37 2.99 -21.51
C GLU A 75 -14.31 4.47 -21.94
#